data_AF-A0A7S1E4H9-F1
#
_entry.id   AF-A0A7S1E4H9-F1
#
_cell.length_a   1.000
_cell.length_b   1.000
_cell.length_c   1.000
_cell.angle_alpha   90.00
_cell.angle_beta   90.00
_cell.angle_gamma   90.00
#
_symmetry.space_group_name_H-M   'P 1'
#
loop_
_entity.id
_entity.type
_entity.pdbx_description
1 polymer ?
#
loop_
_entity_poly.entity_id
_entity_poly.type
_entity_poly.pdbx_seq_one_letter_code
_entity_poly.pdbx_strand_id
1 'polypeptide(L)'
;ALKILVVEGLPKYFPHQKTFSEDTRLAEIFRKLSIFPYDTKDSNGSERYNPFMPGHHWGYRPPADMSKDWYAKYTIPLGTVHWGKEHCSKHSVAFHYVKKDAQKKLYALAYGKCASK
;
A
#
# COMPACT_ATOMS: atom_id res chain seq x y z
N ALA A 1 -8.40 -6.77 16.21
CA ALA A 1 -7.98 -7.44 14.96
C ALA A 1 -6.82 -8.40 15.17
N LEU A 2 -5.64 -7.96 15.62
CA LEU A 2 -4.43 -8.81 15.71
C LEU A 2 -4.60 -10.09 16.56
N LYS A 3 -5.11 -9.97 17.79
CA LYS A 3 -5.35 -11.15 18.65
C LYS A 3 -6.26 -12.18 17.97
N ILE A 4 -7.33 -11.72 17.33
CA ILE A 4 -8.27 -12.59 16.61
C ILE A 4 -7.57 -13.27 15.42
N LEU A 5 -6.78 -12.53 14.64
CA LEU A 5 -6.00 -13.11 13.55
C LEU A 5 -5.08 -14.25 14.05
N VAL A 6 -4.37 -14.03 15.15
CA VAL A 6 -3.39 -15.00 15.67
C VAL A 6 -4.05 -16.22 16.29
N VAL A 7 -5.13 -16.04 17.05
CA VAL A 7 -5.76 -17.13 17.82
C VAL A 7 -6.83 -17.86 17.00
N GLU A 8 -7.64 -17.12 16.25
CA GLU A 8 -8.82 -17.65 15.54
C GLU A 8 -8.62 -17.75 14.01
N GLY A 9 -7.64 -17.00 13.48
CA GLY A 9 -7.39 -16.89 12.04
C GLY A 9 -6.35 -17.89 11.54
N LEU A 10 -5.08 -17.55 11.74
CA LEU A 10 -3.91 -18.26 11.19
C LEU A 10 -3.89 -19.77 11.49
N PRO A 11 -4.26 -20.26 12.70
CA PRO A 11 -4.26 -21.70 12.97
C PRO A 11 -5.33 -22.47 12.17
N LYS A 12 -6.43 -21.80 11.81
CA LYS A 12 -7.61 -22.41 11.20
C LYS A 12 -7.61 -22.29 9.68
N TYR A 13 -7.09 -21.19 9.15
CA TYR A 13 -7.18 -20.86 7.73
C TYR A 13 -5.80 -20.80 7.09
N PHE A 14 -5.61 -21.61 6.05
CA PHE A 14 -4.37 -21.69 5.27
C PHE A 14 -3.07 -22.02 6.06
N PRO A 15 -3.09 -22.84 7.13
CA PRO A 15 -1.96 -22.99 8.06
C PRO A 15 -0.68 -23.56 7.44
N HIS A 16 -0.79 -24.23 6.29
CA HIS A 16 0.34 -24.85 5.59
C HIS A 16 0.51 -24.33 4.16
N GLN A 17 -0.25 -23.30 3.77
CA GLN A 17 -0.20 -22.76 2.43
C GLN A 17 1.05 -21.91 2.24
N LYS A 18 1.77 -22.16 1.14
CA LYS A 18 2.92 -21.36 0.72
C LYS A 18 2.54 -20.56 -0.52
N THR A 19 2.67 -19.25 -0.46
CA THR A 19 2.32 -18.35 -1.56
C THR A 19 3.11 -17.05 -1.46
N PHE A 20 3.31 -16.38 -2.60
CA PHE A 20 3.88 -15.04 -2.67
C PHE A 20 2.86 -13.94 -2.35
N SER A 21 1.58 -14.29 -2.18
CA SER A 21 0.46 -13.38 -1.87
C SER A 21 -0.07 -13.60 -0.45
N GLU A 22 0.84 -13.68 0.52
CA GLU A 22 0.53 -13.87 1.94
C GLU A 22 -0.42 -12.79 2.48
N ASP A 23 -0.17 -11.54 2.14
CA ASP A 23 -1.02 -10.38 2.46
C ASP A 23 -2.48 -10.55 2.00
N THR A 24 -2.68 -11.10 0.81
CA THR A 24 -4.00 -11.42 0.26
C THR A 24 -4.68 -12.52 1.09
N ARG A 25 -3.93 -13.51 1.57
CA ARG A 25 -4.46 -14.55 2.47
C ARG A 25 -4.84 -13.99 3.82
N LEU A 26 -4.04 -13.07 4.38
CA LEU A 26 -4.42 -12.36 5.61
C LEU A 26 -5.73 -11.57 5.41
N ALA A 27 -5.89 -10.88 4.29
CA ALA A 27 -7.11 -10.16 3.96
C ALA A 27 -8.33 -11.09 3.82
N GLU A 28 -8.16 -12.26 3.19
CA GLU A 28 -9.20 -13.29 3.09
C GLU A 28 -9.62 -13.82 4.48
N ILE A 29 -8.66 -14.07 5.37
CA ILE A 29 -8.93 -14.49 6.76
C ILE A 29 -9.75 -13.43 7.49
N PHE A 30 -9.34 -12.16 7.41
CA PHE A 30 -10.10 -11.07 8.03
C PHE A 30 -11.54 -11.00 7.51
N ARG A 31 -11.76 -11.14 6.20
CA ARG A 31 -13.11 -11.18 5.61
C ARG A 31 -13.95 -12.36 6.12
N LYS A 32 -13.36 -13.56 6.25
CA LYS A 32 -14.04 -14.74 6.84
C LYS A 32 -14.44 -14.53 8.29
N LEU A 33 -13.71 -13.69 9.01
CA LEU A 33 -13.99 -13.29 10.39
C LEU A 33 -14.83 -12.00 10.47
N SER A 34 -15.39 -11.53 9.34
CA SER A 34 -16.18 -10.29 9.26
C SER A 34 -15.44 -9.05 9.77
N ILE A 35 -14.11 -9.04 9.65
CA ILE A 35 -13.24 -7.90 9.96
C ILE A 35 -12.86 -7.24 8.65
N PHE A 36 -13.14 -5.95 8.54
CA PHE A 36 -12.85 -5.15 7.33
C PHE A 36 -11.78 -4.10 7.64
N PRO A 37 -10.90 -3.79 6.66
CA PRO A 37 -9.94 -2.71 6.81
C PRO A 37 -10.66 -1.36 6.88
N TYR A 38 -10.03 -0.41 7.56
CA TYR A 38 -10.45 0.99 7.53
C TYR A 38 -9.75 1.70 6.37
N ASP A 39 -10.36 2.77 5.84
CA ASP A 39 -9.70 3.58 4.81
C ASP A 39 -8.51 4.33 5.42
N THR A 40 -7.35 4.13 4.81
CA THR A 40 -6.09 4.71 5.26
C THR A 40 -5.71 5.97 4.49
N LYS A 41 -6.55 6.49 3.59
CA LYS A 41 -6.30 7.78 2.95
C LYS A 41 -6.25 8.93 3.95
N ASP A 42 -5.66 10.05 3.53
CA ASP A 42 -5.75 11.31 4.29
C ASP A 42 -7.07 12.05 3.99
N SER A 43 -7.24 13.24 4.58
CA SER A 43 -8.45 14.06 4.41
C SER A 43 -8.72 14.48 2.96
N ASN A 44 -7.71 14.42 2.09
CA ASN A 44 -7.82 14.79 0.69
C ASN A 44 -8.05 13.55 -0.21
N GLY A 45 -8.06 12.35 0.36
CA GLY A 45 -8.14 11.09 -0.40
C GLY A 45 -6.79 10.59 -0.91
N SER A 46 -5.66 11.19 -0.49
CA SER A 46 -4.32 10.77 -0.92
C SER A 46 -3.84 9.55 -0.14
N GLU A 47 -3.09 8.67 -0.81
CA GLU A 47 -2.63 7.39 -0.26
C GLU A 47 -1.49 7.57 0.75
N ARG A 48 -1.57 6.85 1.87
CA ARG A 48 -0.52 6.83 2.91
C ARG A 48 0.39 5.60 2.86
N TYR A 49 -0.08 4.49 2.30
CA TYR A 49 0.68 3.25 2.15
C TYR A 49 0.86 2.95 0.66
N ASN A 50 2.10 3.09 0.18
CA ASN A 50 2.38 3.16 -1.24
C ASN A 50 3.22 1.94 -1.68
N PRO A 51 2.82 1.17 -2.71
CA PRO A 51 3.60 0.01 -3.15
C PRO A 51 4.88 0.41 -3.88
N PHE A 52 4.91 1.57 -4.55
CA PHE A 52 6.05 2.06 -5.32
C PHE A 52 6.66 3.32 -4.74
N MET A 53 7.84 3.72 -5.24
CA MET A 53 8.48 4.97 -4.86
C MET A 53 7.62 6.21 -5.20
N PRO A 54 7.78 7.34 -4.50
CA PRO A 54 7.02 8.57 -4.79
C PRO A 54 7.06 9.00 -6.26
N GLY A 55 8.24 8.94 -6.89
CA GLY A 55 8.41 9.31 -8.29
C GLY A 55 7.62 8.43 -9.26
N HIS A 56 7.41 7.15 -8.93
CA HIS A 56 6.59 6.25 -9.75
C HIS A 56 5.13 6.69 -9.70
N HIS A 57 4.58 6.92 -8.50
CA HIS A 57 3.19 7.38 -8.33
C HIS A 57 2.94 8.75 -8.94
N TRP A 58 3.93 9.64 -8.89
CA TRP A 58 3.88 10.94 -9.56
C TRP A 58 3.72 10.81 -11.09
N GLY A 59 4.51 9.92 -11.71
CA GLY A 59 4.50 9.69 -13.14
C GLY A 59 3.39 8.73 -13.62
N TYR A 60 2.86 7.90 -12.72
CA TYR A 60 1.91 6.85 -13.07
C TYR A 60 0.61 7.43 -13.61
N ARG A 61 0.16 6.90 -14.74
CA ARG A 61 -1.17 7.13 -15.30
C ARG A 61 -1.75 5.76 -15.65
N PRO A 62 -2.97 5.45 -15.20
CA PRO A 62 -3.56 4.15 -15.49
C PRO A 62 -3.80 4.03 -17.00
N PRO A 63 -3.73 2.81 -17.57
CA PRO A 63 -4.12 2.59 -18.95
C PRO A 63 -5.62 2.83 -19.14
N ALA A 64 -6.04 3.08 -20.39
CA ALA A 64 -7.46 3.25 -20.73
C ALA A 64 -8.30 2.02 -20.31
N ASP A 65 -7.73 0.83 -20.50
CA ASP A 65 -8.28 -0.42 -19.96
C ASP A 65 -7.53 -0.80 -18.68
N MET A 66 -8.08 -0.37 -17.55
CA MET A 66 -7.51 -0.57 -16.22
C MET A 66 -7.43 -2.04 -15.79
N SER A 67 -8.16 -2.96 -16.45
CA SER A 67 -8.09 -4.40 -16.13
C SER A 67 -6.74 -5.02 -16.52
N LYS A 68 -6.00 -4.37 -17.43
CA LYS A 68 -4.71 -4.81 -17.96
C LYS A 68 -3.52 -4.44 -17.09
N ASP A 69 -3.71 -3.56 -16.12
CA ASP A 69 -2.69 -3.21 -15.14
C ASP A 69 -3.11 -3.70 -13.77
N TRP A 70 -2.30 -4.56 -13.15
CA TRP A 70 -2.66 -5.15 -11.87
C TRP A 70 -2.84 -4.08 -10.80
N TYR A 71 -2.01 -3.03 -10.80
CA TYR A 71 -2.07 -1.98 -9.81
C TYR A 71 -3.39 -1.21 -9.94
N ALA A 72 -3.76 -0.77 -11.14
CA ALA A 72 -5.08 -0.17 -11.39
C ALA A 72 -6.21 -1.12 -11.00
N LYS A 73 -6.17 -2.38 -11.45
CA LYS A 73 -7.19 -3.40 -11.21
C LYS A 73 -7.49 -3.59 -9.71
N TYR A 74 -6.48 -3.62 -8.86
CA TYR A 74 -6.67 -3.80 -7.41
C TYR A 74 -7.00 -2.52 -6.67
N THR A 75 -6.74 -1.35 -7.25
CA THR A 75 -7.01 -0.06 -6.61
C THR A 75 -8.42 0.47 -6.91
N ILE A 76 -8.98 0.19 -8.11
CA ILE A 76 -10.34 0.61 -8.49
C ILE A 76 -11.41 0.21 -7.47
N PRO A 77 -11.47 -1.04 -6.95
CA PRO A 77 -12.52 -1.43 -6.02
C PRO A 77 -12.44 -0.73 -4.66
N LEU A 78 -11.36 0.00 -4.38
CA LEU A 78 -11.13 0.72 -3.13
C LEU A 78 -11.74 2.14 -3.14
N GLY A 79 -12.39 2.56 -4.24
CA GLY A 79 -13.08 3.84 -4.34
C GLY A 79 -12.31 4.88 -5.14
N THR A 80 -12.36 6.14 -4.70
CA THR A 80 -11.69 7.25 -5.38
C THR A 80 -10.18 7.16 -5.19
N VAL A 81 -9.45 7.15 -6.30
CA VAL A 81 -7.98 7.13 -6.34
C VAL A 81 -7.49 8.36 -7.09
N HIS A 82 -6.60 9.11 -6.47
CA HIS A 82 -5.89 10.20 -7.13
C HIS A 82 -4.66 9.66 -7.85
N TRP A 83 -4.38 10.17 -9.04
CA TRP A 83 -3.19 9.80 -9.80
C TRP A 83 -2.22 10.97 -9.91
N GLY A 84 -0.93 10.68 -10.01
CA GLY A 84 0.09 11.70 -10.18
C GLY A 84 0.33 12.55 -8.94
N LYS A 85 0.25 13.87 -9.08
CA LYS A 85 0.68 14.83 -8.04
C LYS A 85 -0.10 14.70 -6.73
N GLU A 86 -1.38 14.33 -6.82
CA GLU A 86 -2.28 14.23 -5.66
C GLU A 86 -2.36 12.81 -5.10
N HIS A 87 -1.64 11.84 -5.71
CA HIS A 87 -1.68 10.44 -5.29
C HIS A 87 -1.09 10.26 -3.88
N CYS A 88 0.16 10.65 -3.67
CA CYS A 88 0.84 10.42 -2.39
C CYS A 88 0.51 11.51 -1.38
N SER A 89 0.07 11.11 -0.20
CA SER A 89 -0.18 12.04 0.90
C SER A 89 1.12 12.71 1.36
N LYS A 90 1.04 13.99 1.77
CA LYS A 90 2.12 14.65 2.52
C LYS A 90 2.45 13.95 3.85
N HIS A 91 1.52 13.13 4.35
CA HIS A 91 1.67 12.29 5.53
C HIS A 91 1.79 10.80 5.15
N SER A 92 2.43 10.51 4.01
CA SER A 92 2.73 9.14 3.60
C SER A 92 3.54 8.42 4.68
N VAL A 93 3.12 7.20 5.03
CA VAL A 93 3.70 6.38 6.10
C VAL A 93 4.75 5.44 5.56
N ALA A 94 4.51 4.81 4.39
CA ALA A 94 5.39 3.79 3.86
C ALA A 94 5.43 3.77 2.33
N PHE A 95 6.60 3.36 1.82
CA PHE A 95 6.87 3.05 0.41
C PHE A 95 7.56 1.69 0.34
N HIS A 96 7.06 0.75 -0.47
CA HIS A 96 7.55 -0.63 -0.47
C HIS A 96 8.76 -0.89 -1.39
N TYR A 97 8.61 -0.84 -2.72
CA TYR A 97 9.67 -1.18 -3.70
C TYR A 97 10.77 -0.11 -3.82
N VAL A 98 11.34 0.32 -2.70
CA VAL A 98 12.40 1.34 -2.61
C VAL A 98 13.76 0.65 -2.49
N LYS A 99 14.63 0.88 -3.48
CA LYS A 99 16.02 0.37 -3.44
C LYS A 99 16.85 1.05 -2.34
N LYS A 100 17.88 0.36 -1.84
CA LYS A 100 18.76 0.81 -0.74
C LYS A 100 19.24 2.26 -0.87
N ASP A 101 19.74 2.68 -2.03
CA ASP A 101 20.24 4.05 -2.21
C ASP A 101 19.12 5.09 -2.23
N ALA A 102 17.94 4.73 -2.76
CA ALA A 102 16.77 5.58 -2.73
C ALA A 102 16.22 5.73 -1.30
N GLN A 103 16.26 4.68 -0.47
CA GLN A 103 15.86 4.77 0.94
C GLN A 103 16.68 5.80 1.70
N LYS A 104 18.01 5.82 1.53
CA LYS A 104 18.89 6.82 2.14
C LYS A 104 18.54 8.24 1.71
N LYS A 105 18.25 8.44 0.41
CA LYS A 105 17.84 9.74 -0.14
C LYS A 105 16.49 10.18 0.43
N LEU A 106 15.50 9.28 0.46
CA LEU A 106 14.18 9.58 1.03
C LEU A 106 14.28 9.92 2.52
N TYR A 107 15.09 9.19 3.28
CA TYR A 107 15.38 9.51 4.68
C TYR A 107 15.99 10.91 4.81
N ALA A 108 17.01 11.22 4.01
CA ALA A 108 17.65 12.53 4.08
C ALA A 108 16.69 13.67 3.72
N LEU A 109 15.82 13.47 2.74
CA LEU A 109 14.78 14.43 2.36
C LEU A 109 13.73 14.60 3.46
N ALA A 110 13.20 13.49 4.00
CA ALA A 110 12.15 13.51 5.01
C ALA A 110 12.58 14.18 6.33
N TYR A 111 13.87 14.06 6.68
CA TYR A 111 14.42 14.59 7.93
C TYR A 111 15.33 15.81 7.74
N GLY A 112 15.31 16.45 6.56
CA GLY A 112 16.09 17.67 6.30
C GLY A 112 17.60 17.50 6.47
N LYS A 113 18.15 16.32 6.13
CA LYS A 113 19.58 16.00 6.24
C LYS A 113 20.37 16.24 4.95
N CYS A 114 19.72 16.72 3.90
CA CYS A 114 20.43 17.19 2.71
C CYS A 114 21.20 18.47 3.05
N ALA A 115 22.45 18.58 2.60
CA ALA A 115 23.21 19.83 2.74
C ALA A 115 22.41 20.97 2.09
N SER A 116 22.24 22.08 2.82
CA SER A 116 21.76 23.32 2.21
C SER A 116 22.76 23.70 1.12
N LYS A 117 22.28 23.83 -0.11
CA LYS A 117 23.06 24.50 -1.15
C LYS A 117 23.14 25.99 -0.86
#